data_AF-A0A6B3CES1-F1
#
_entry.id   AF-A0A6B3CES1-F1
#
_cell.length_a   1.000
_cell.length_b   1.000
_cell.length_c   1.000
_cell.angle_alpha   90.00
_cell.angle_beta   90.00
_cell.angle_gamma   90.00
#
_symmetry.space_group_name_H-M   'P 1'
#
loop_
_entity.id
_entity.type
_entity.pdbx_description
1 polymer ?
#
loop_
_entity_poly.entity_id
_entity_poly.type
_entity_poly.pdbx_seq_one_letter_code
_entity_poly.pdbx_strand_id
1 'polypeptide(L)'
;MSAGPVSAFDVVGVRGKGYRPEQVDRAMAALTAERDGALAEIARLTRLGEELHAEAARLAETVAALPVQDYAELGERAQRILALAESEAEALEAEAVAA
;
A
#
# COMPACT_ATOMS: atom_id res chain seq x y z
N MET A 1 -57.57 -0.33 -8.36
CA MET A 1 -56.37 0.53 -8.36
C MET A 1 -55.21 -0.35 -8.80
N SER A 2 -54.63 -0.10 -9.98
CA SER A 2 -53.51 -0.92 -10.48
C SER A 2 -52.23 -0.40 -9.86
N ALA A 3 -51.58 -1.20 -9.02
CA ALA A 3 -50.22 -0.90 -8.60
C ALA A 3 -49.32 -0.99 -9.86
N GLY A 4 -48.58 0.07 -10.14
CA GLY A 4 -47.51 0.02 -11.15
C GLY A 4 -46.41 -0.97 -10.74
N PRO A 5 -45.50 -1.32 -11.65
CA PRO A 5 -44.35 -2.17 -11.29
C PRO A 5 -43.61 -1.56 -10.09
N VAL A 6 -43.23 -2.41 -9.13
CA VAL A 6 -42.55 -2.00 -7.89
C VAL A 6 -41.06 -2.30 -8.05
N SER A 7 -40.22 -1.31 -7.74
CA SER A 7 -38.76 -1.47 -7.73
C SER A 7 -38.33 -2.44 -6.64
N ALA A 8 -37.20 -3.13 -6.85
CA ALA A 8 -36.58 -3.98 -5.82
C ALA A 8 -36.10 -3.19 -4.58
N PHE A 9 -36.12 -1.85 -4.67
CA PHE A 9 -35.73 -0.92 -3.61
C PHE A 9 -36.93 -0.11 -3.09
N ASP A 10 -38.15 -0.60 -3.27
CA ASP A 10 -39.41 -0.01 -2.77
C ASP A 10 -39.65 1.44 -3.20
N VAL A 11 -39.09 1.85 -4.34
CA VAL A 11 -39.31 3.20 -4.88
C VAL A 11 -40.67 3.26 -5.58
N VAL A 12 -41.63 3.95 -4.96
CA VAL A 12 -42.99 4.13 -5.47
C VAL A 12 -43.16 5.52 -6.08
N GLY A 13 -43.54 5.57 -7.36
CA GLY A 13 -43.97 6.81 -8.01
C GLY A 13 -45.42 7.17 -7.65
N VAL A 14 -45.71 8.45 -7.40
CA VAL A 14 -47.07 8.92 -7.11
C VAL A 14 -47.69 9.52 -8.37
N ARG A 15 -48.79 8.92 -8.88
CA ARG A 15 -49.65 9.49 -9.94
C ARG A 15 -48.90 10.12 -11.12
N GLY A 16 -47.99 9.39 -11.75
CA GLY A 16 -47.23 9.84 -12.92
C GLY A 16 -46.10 10.84 -12.62
N LYS A 17 -45.88 11.17 -11.34
CA LYS A 17 -44.71 11.91 -10.85
C LYS A 17 -43.87 11.00 -9.95
N GLY A 18 -42.68 10.67 -10.42
CA GLY A 18 -41.74 9.78 -9.73
C GLY A 18 -40.76 9.16 -10.71
N TYR A 19 -39.64 8.66 -10.19
CA TYR A 19 -38.68 7.91 -10.99
C TYR A 19 -39.34 6.64 -11.56
N ARG A 20 -38.94 6.22 -12.76
CA ARG A 20 -39.37 4.92 -13.29
C ARG A 20 -38.66 3.82 -12.49
N PRO A 21 -39.39 2.91 -11.83
CA PRO A 21 -38.82 1.84 -11.01
C PRO A 21 -37.68 1.06 -11.69
N GLU A 22 -37.83 0.74 -12.98
CA GLU A 22 -36.82 -0.02 -13.73
C GLU A 22 -35.55 0.80 -14.03
N GLN A 23 -35.66 2.13 -14.05
CA GLN A 23 -34.47 3.00 -14.15
C GLN A 23 -33.72 3.04 -12.83
N VAL A 24 -34.44 3.09 -11.71
CA VAL A 24 -33.85 3.05 -10.36
C VAL A 24 -33.16 1.72 -10.12
N ASP A 25 -33.82 0.60 -10.42
CA ASP A 25 -33.24 -0.73 -10.23
C ASP A 25 -31.94 -0.90 -11.02
N ARG A 26 -31.90 -0.46 -12.27
CA ARG A 26 -30.68 -0.49 -13.09
C ARG A 26 -29.57 0.39 -12.53
N ALA A 27 -29.90 1.61 -12.09
CA ALA A 27 -28.92 2.53 -11.52
C ALA A 27 -28.34 1.97 -10.21
N MET A 28 -29.21 1.46 -9.32
CA MET A 28 -28.81 0.86 -8.05
C MET A 28 -27.99 -0.41 -8.25
N ALA A 29 -28.35 -1.26 -9.22
CA ALA A 29 -27.57 -2.44 -9.57
C ALA A 29 -26.16 -2.07 -10.06
N ALA A 30 -26.05 -1.03 -10.90
CA ALA A 30 -24.76 -0.55 -11.39
C ALA A 30 -23.86 -0.01 -10.25
N LEU A 31 -24.42 0.85 -9.39
CA LEU A 31 -23.70 1.40 -8.23
C LEU A 31 -23.30 0.31 -7.23
N THR A 32 -24.17 -0.69 -7.03
CA THR A 32 -23.90 -1.82 -6.15
C THR A 32 -22.74 -2.66 -6.71
N ALA A 33 -22.75 -2.96 -8.01
CA ALA A 33 -21.67 -3.69 -8.66
C ALA A 33 -20.34 -2.92 -8.59
N GLU A 34 -20.37 -1.60 -8.80
CA GLU A 34 -19.18 -0.74 -8.67
C GLU A 34 -18.63 -0.76 -7.23
N ARG A 35 -19.50 -0.60 -6.22
CA ARG A 35 -19.14 -0.68 -4.81
C ARG A 35 -18.51 -2.03 -4.48
N ASP A 36 -19.13 -3.12 -4.91
CA ASP A 36 -18.65 -4.48 -4.61
C ASP A 36 -17.28 -4.73 -5.27
N GLY A 37 -17.08 -4.21 -6.49
CA GLY A 37 -15.77 -4.21 -7.15
C GLY A 37 -14.72 -3.39 -6.38
N ALA A 38 -15.06 -2.19 -5.92
CA ALA A 38 -14.17 -1.36 -5.13
C ALA A 38 -13.80 -2.03 -3.79
N LEU A 39 -14.76 -2.68 -3.13
CA LEU A 39 -14.52 -3.42 -1.88
C LEU A 39 -13.61 -4.64 -2.11
N ALA A 40 -13.79 -5.36 -3.20
CA ALA A 40 -12.90 -6.47 -3.57
C ALA A 40 -11.47 -5.99 -3.82
N GLU A 41 -11.32 -4.85 -4.49
CA GLU A 41 -10.00 -4.25 -4.74
C GLU A 41 -9.33 -3.75 -3.46
N ILE A 42 -10.08 -3.11 -2.56
CA ILE A 42 -9.58 -2.74 -1.22
C ILE A 42 -9.06 -3.98 -0.49
N ALA A 43 -9.84 -5.07 -0.45
CA ALA A 43 -9.42 -6.30 0.20
C ALA A 43 -8.16 -6.91 -0.44
N ARG A 44 -8.03 -6.84 -1.77
CA ARG A 44 -6.83 -7.28 -2.49
C ARG A 44 -5.61 -6.44 -2.11
N LEU A 45 -5.75 -5.12 -2.13
CA LEU A 45 -4.68 -4.18 -1.83
C LEU A 45 -4.25 -4.25 -0.36
N THR A 46 -5.18 -4.41 0.58
CA THR A 46 -4.86 -4.61 2.00
C THR A 46 -3.98 -5.84 2.21
N ARG A 47 -4.37 -6.99 1.64
CA ARG A 47 -3.58 -8.22 1.74
C ARG A 47 -2.17 -8.05 1.15
N LEU A 48 -2.08 -7.43 -0.04
CA LEU A 48 -0.78 -7.15 -0.66
C LEU A 48 0.07 -6.23 0.22
N GLY A 49 -0.53 -5.23 0.85
CA GLY A 49 0.15 -4.34 1.79
C GLY A 49 0.70 -5.09 3.01
N GLU A 50 -0.08 -6.00 3.58
CA GLU A 50 0.35 -6.85 4.70
C GLU A 50 1.51 -7.78 4.31
N GLU A 51 1.43 -8.41 3.13
CA GLU A 51 2.49 -9.27 2.59
C GLU A 51 3.81 -8.51 2.37
N LEU A 52 3.73 -7.33 1.75
CA LEU A 52 4.88 -6.46 1.52
C LEU A 52 5.47 -5.93 2.82
N HIS A 53 4.63 -5.57 3.80
CA HIS A 53 5.11 -5.13 5.10
C HIS A 53 5.84 -6.25 5.85
N ALA A 54 5.30 -7.47 5.81
CA ALA A 54 5.94 -8.63 6.42
C ALA A 54 7.29 -8.97 5.74
N GLU A 55 7.36 -8.87 4.41
CA GLU A 55 8.64 -9.06 3.69
C GLU A 55 9.64 -7.96 4.00
N ALA A 56 9.21 -6.70 4.04
CA ALA A 56 10.08 -5.59 4.41
C ALA A 56 10.64 -5.74 5.82
N ALA A 57 9.83 -6.20 6.78
CA ALA A 57 10.28 -6.50 8.14
C ALA A 57 11.34 -7.61 8.15
N ARG A 58 11.11 -8.73 7.43
CA ARG A 58 12.11 -9.81 7.29
C ARG A 58 13.42 -9.33 6.66
N LEU A 59 13.35 -8.50 5.62
CA LEU A 59 14.53 -7.93 4.99
C LEU A 59 15.27 -6.97 5.93
N ALA A 60 14.55 -6.15 6.69
CA ALA A 60 15.14 -5.26 7.67
C ALA A 60 15.86 -6.05 8.78
N GLU A 61 15.26 -7.12 9.29
CA GLU A 61 15.91 -8.05 10.23
C GLU A 61 17.16 -8.69 9.64
N THR A 62 17.09 -9.13 8.37
CA THR A 62 18.22 -9.72 7.66
C THR A 62 19.37 -8.73 7.56
N VAL A 63 19.08 -7.48 7.16
CA VAL A 63 20.08 -6.41 7.04
C VAL A 63 20.67 -6.06 8.40
N ALA A 64 19.83 -5.97 9.45
CA ALA A 64 20.30 -5.71 10.81
C ALA A 64 21.19 -6.83 11.37
N ALA A 65 21.01 -8.06 10.89
CA ALA A 65 21.84 -9.21 11.27
C ALA A 65 23.13 -9.34 10.44
N LEU A 66 23.31 -8.57 9.36
CA LEU A 66 24.54 -8.59 8.60
C LEU A 66 25.69 -8.05 9.46
N PRO A 67 26.82 -8.76 9.55
CA PRO A 67 28.00 -8.21 10.23
C PRO A 67 28.47 -6.97 9.48
N VAL A 68 29.06 -6.02 10.22
CA VAL A 68 29.83 -4.94 9.62
C VAL A 68 30.89 -5.58 8.73
N GLN A 69 30.88 -5.25 7.45
CA GLN A 69 31.85 -5.81 6.54
C GLN A 69 33.23 -5.22 6.82
N ASP A 70 34.11 -6.06 7.32
CA ASP A 70 35.51 -5.71 7.58
C ASP A 70 36.38 -5.86 6.31
N TYR A 71 35.82 -6.45 5.26
CA TYR A 71 36.48 -6.73 4.00
C TYR A 71 37.87 -7.38 4.17
N ALA A 72 38.03 -8.22 5.19
CA ALA A 72 39.32 -8.78 5.58
C ALA A 72 40.01 -9.59 4.46
N GLU A 73 39.26 -10.11 3.51
CA GLU A 73 39.79 -10.88 2.36
C GLU A 73 40.35 -10.00 1.23
N LEU A 74 40.23 -8.67 1.32
CA LEU A 74 40.82 -7.75 0.34
C LEU A 74 42.36 -7.76 0.40
N GLY A 75 42.98 -7.50 -0.75
CA GLY A 75 44.43 -7.30 -0.81
C GLY A 75 44.89 -6.07 -0.02
N GLU A 76 46.13 -6.10 0.45
CA GLU A 76 46.74 -5.08 1.34
C GLU A 76 46.53 -3.62 0.88
N ARG A 77 46.62 -3.35 -0.42
CA ARG A 77 46.37 -2.01 -0.97
C ARG A 77 44.93 -1.55 -0.75
N ALA A 78 43.96 -2.44 -0.92
CA ALA A 78 42.56 -2.12 -0.76
C ALA A 78 42.21 -1.94 0.72
N GLN A 79 42.79 -2.73 1.62
CA GLN A 79 42.65 -2.51 3.06
C GLN A 79 43.19 -1.14 3.51
N ARG A 80 44.33 -0.69 2.97
CA ARG A 80 44.85 0.67 3.25
C ARG A 80 43.90 1.77 2.79
N ILE A 81 43.26 1.60 1.65
CA ILE A 81 42.27 2.58 1.13
C ILE A 81 41.04 2.60 2.04
N LEU A 82 40.56 1.43 2.48
CA LEU A 82 39.44 1.32 3.40
C LEU A 82 39.74 2.02 4.73
N ALA A 83 40.87 1.72 5.37
CA ALA A 83 41.26 2.32 6.64
C ALA A 83 41.39 3.86 6.54
N LEU A 84 41.89 4.37 5.41
CA LEU A 84 41.92 5.82 5.16
C LEU A 84 40.49 6.39 5.06
N ALA A 85 39.62 5.75 4.29
CA ALA A 85 38.24 6.22 4.13
C ALA A 85 37.45 6.22 5.45
N GLU A 86 37.65 5.19 6.29
CA GLU A 86 37.05 5.11 7.64
C GLU A 86 37.53 6.26 8.53
N SER A 87 38.83 6.53 8.56
CA SER A 87 39.38 7.64 9.36
C SER A 87 38.84 9.02 8.94
N GLU A 88 38.65 9.24 7.65
CA GLU A 88 38.07 10.50 7.13
C GLU A 88 36.58 10.60 7.48
N ALA A 89 35.83 9.49 7.41
CA ALA A 89 34.42 9.46 7.78
C ALA A 89 34.22 9.76 9.28
N GLU A 90 35.03 9.16 10.15
CA GLU A 90 35.02 9.45 11.59
C GLU A 90 35.32 10.92 11.89
N ALA A 91 36.29 11.51 11.20
CA ALA A 91 36.61 12.93 11.35
C ALA A 91 35.42 13.82 10.94
N LEU A 92 34.78 13.53 9.81
CA LEU A 92 33.60 14.27 9.33
C LEU A 92 32.40 14.16 10.27
N GLU A 93 32.15 12.98 10.84
CA GLU A 93 31.08 12.79 11.81
C GLU A 93 31.36 13.54 13.12
N ALA A 94 32.59 13.49 13.62
CA ALA A 94 33.00 14.26 14.79
C ALA A 94 32.84 15.77 14.59
N GLU A 95 33.19 16.28 13.40
CA GLU A 95 32.97 17.68 13.04
C GLU A 95 31.47 18.03 12.97
N ALA A 96 30.64 17.16 12.38
CA ALA A 96 29.20 17.38 12.26
C ALA A 96 28.48 17.41 13.62
N VAL A 97 28.92 16.57 14.57
CA VAL A 97 28.37 16.54 15.94
C VAL A 97 28.85 17.74 16.77
N ALA A 98 30.02 18.30 16.44
CA ALA A 98 30.59 19.46 17.14
C ALA A 98 30.04 20.82 16.68
N ALA A 99 29.30 20.87 15.56
CA ALA A 99 28.71 22.07 14.96
C ALA A 99 27.27 22.33 15.42
#